data_AF-A0A820BUN1-F1
#
_entry.id   AF-A0A820BUN1-F1
#
_cell.length_a   1.000
_cell.length_b   1.000
_cell.length_c   1.000
_cell.angle_alpha   90.00
_cell.angle_beta   90.00
_cell.angle_gamma   90.00
#
_symmetry.space_group_name_H-M   'P 1'
#
loop_
_entity.id
_entity.type
_entity.pdbx_description
1 polymer ?
#
loop_
_entity_poly.entity_id
_entity_poly.type
_entity_poly.pdbx_seq_one_letter_code
_entity_poly.pdbx_strand_id
1 'polypeptide(L)'
;IDLVYQAATFFQPHHIMCLIEPISTRLNYYLRSYSTAIDIVKSSKADNLKVMLDSFHLQRLHGNLTERVQEMIPFVGHVQISQTPKRNCPMSDDGEVNHRYFISKLVEPFYQDFIGLEYNDSSNASFEWLNEFSTTN
;
A
#
# COMPACT_ATOMS: atom_id res chain seq x y z
N ILE A 1 19.83 5.64 0.27
CA ILE A 1 19.12 6.23 -0.89
C ILE A 1 19.80 5.81 -2.19
N ASP A 2 21.12 5.97 -2.31
CA ASP A 2 21.88 5.64 -3.53
C ASP A 2 21.66 4.23 -4.08
N LEU A 3 21.61 3.20 -3.22
CA LEU A 3 21.35 1.82 -3.67
C LEU A 3 19.96 1.63 -4.26
N VAL A 4 18.93 2.25 -3.66
CA VAL A 4 17.54 2.20 -4.16
C VAL A 4 17.46 2.89 -5.52
N TYR A 5 18.13 4.03 -5.65
CA TYR A 5 18.23 4.74 -6.91
C TYR A 5 18.96 3.93 -7.99
N GLN A 6 20.11 3.34 -7.67
CA GLN A 6 20.86 2.48 -8.60
C GLN A 6 20.02 1.29 -9.07
N ALA A 7 19.28 0.65 -8.17
CA ALA A 7 18.36 -0.43 -8.53
C ALA A 7 17.25 0.06 -9.47
N ALA A 8 16.60 1.18 -9.15
CA ALA A 8 15.56 1.76 -10.00
C ALA A 8 16.09 2.08 -11.41
N THR A 9 17.23 2.76 -11.52
CA THR A 9 17.87 3.06 -12.81
C THR A 9 18.24 1.79 -13.58
N PHE A 10 18.71 0.74 -12.90
CA PHE A 10 19.02 -0.54 -13.55
C PHE A 10 17.77 -1.19 -14.16
N PHE A 11 16.64 -1.13 -13.47
CA PHE A 11 15.38 -1.73 -13.93
C PHE A 11 14.58 -0.86 -14.92
N GLN A 12 14.91 0.42 -15.04
CA GLN A 12 14.17 1.36 -15.87
C GLN A 12 14.11 0.99 -17.37
N PRO A 13 15.21 0.55 -18.03
CA PRO A 13 15.17 0.12 -19.45
C PRO A 13 14.32 -1.13 -19.69
N HIS A 14 13.98 -1.87 -18.62
CA HIS A 14 13.15 -3.06 -18.68
C HIS A 14 11.68 -2.78 -18.37
N HIS A 15 11.31 -1.50 -18.17
CA HIS A 15 9.96 -1.08 -17.80
C HIS A 15 9.46 -1.73 -16.50
N ILE A 16 10.37 -2.00 -15.57
CA ILE A 16 10.04 -2.58 -14.26
C ILE A 16 9.96 -1.46 -13.22
N MET A 17 8.84 -1.41 -12.49
CA MET A 17 8.65 -0.50 -11.37
C MET A 17 9.31 -1.06 -10.10
N CYS A 18 10.07 -0.24 -9.42
CA CYS A 18 10.63 -0.52 -8.11
C CYS A 18 9.78 0.12 -7.02
N LEU A 19 9.57 -0.62 -5.94
CA LEU A 19 8.75 -0.19 -4.82
C LEU A 19 9.58 -0.18 -3.53
N ILE A 20 9.34 0.82 -2.69
CA ILE A 20 9.78 0.84 -1.31
C ILE A 20 8.57 0.85 -0.39
N GLU A 21 8.65 0.12 0.71
CA GLU A 21 7.51 -0.11 1.61
C GLU A 21 7.89 0.23 3.05
N PRO A 22 7.15 1.16 3.70
CA PRO A 22 7.27 1.36 5.13
C PRO A 22 6.63 0.21 5.93
N ILE A 23 7.39 -0.42 6.83
CA ILE A 23 6.93 -1.62 7.57
C ILE A 23 6.70 -1.31 9.05
N SER A 24 5.50 -1.58 9.56
CA SER A 24 5.15 -1.33 10.97
C SER A 24 5.55 -2.43 11.95
N THR A 25 5.72 -3.67 11.49
CA THR A 25 5.87 -4.88 12.33
C THR A 25 7.28 -5.10 12.89
N ARG A 26 8.30 -4.43 12.36
CA ARG A 26 9.71 -4.61 12.74
C ARG A 26 10.31 -3.32 13.28
N LEU A 27 10.52 -3.23 14.59
CA LEU A 27 10.96 -1.98 15.26
C LEU A 27 12.27 -1.41 14.70
N ASN A 28 13.24 -2.27 14.39
CA ASN A 28 14.55 -1.86 13.85
C ASN A 28 14.60 -1.83 12.31
N TYR A 29 13.45 -1.85 11.65
CA TYR A 29 13.40 -1.70 10.19
C TYR A 29 13.69 -0.25 9.81
N TYR A 30 14.45 -0.04 8.73
CA TYR A 30 14.90 1.28 8.33
C TYR A 30 13.75 2.20 7.93
N LEU A 31 12.88 1.71 7.04
CA LEU A 31 11.78 2.51 6.49
C LEU A 31 10.51 2.27 7.31
N ARG A 32 10.23 3.15 8.28
CA ARG A 32 9.03 3.08 9.14
C ARG A 32 8.19 4.35 9.07
N SER A 33 8.34 5.14 8.00
CA SER A 33 7.61 6.38 7.80
C SER A 33 7.23 6.55 6.33
N TYR A 34 5.94 6.76 6.07
CA TYR A 34 5.44 7.03 4.73
C TYR A 34 5.91 8.39 4.23
N SER A 35 5.97 9.41 5.09
CA SER A 35 6.56 10.70 4.75
C SER A 35 8.01 10.55 4.29
N THR A 36 8.82 9.76 5.02
CA THR A 36 10.20 9.47 4.62
C THR A 36 10.28 8.71 3.30
N ALA A 37 9.39 7.75 3.05
CA ALA A 37 9.35 7.03 1.77
C ALA A 37 9.03 7.97 0.60
N ILE A 38 8.06 8.87 0.78
CA ILE A 38 7.71 9.88 -0.21
C ILE A 38 8.89 10.82 -0.45
N ASP A 39 9.62 11.25 0.58
CA ASP A 39 10.79 12.10 0.44
C ASP A 39 11.90 11.39 -0.35
N ILE A 40 12.11 10.09 -0.14
CA ILE A 40 13.04 9.27 -0.94
C ILE A 40 12.60 9.23 -2.41
N VAL A 41 11.32 8.98 -2.68
CA VAL A 41 10.77 8.94 -4.04
C VAL A 41 10.90 10.31 -4.73
N LYS A 42 10.55 11.40 -4.05
CA LYS A 42 10.67 12.77 -4.59
C LYS A 42 12.12 13.18 -4.86
N SER A 43 13.05 12.70 -4.02
CA SER A 43 14.48 12.99 -4.18
C SER A 43 15.14 12.08 -5.22
N SER A 44 14.48 10.99 -5.61
CA SER A 44 14.96 10.11 -6.66
C SER A 44 14.85 10.77 -8.03
N LYS A 45 15.85 10.56 -8.88
CA LYS A 45 15.79 10.95 -10.30
C LYS A 45 15.21 9.85 -11.20
N ALA A 46 14.66 8.79 -10.61
CA ALA A 46 14.14 7.63 -11.32
C ALA A 46 12.60 7.60 -11.24
N ASP A 47 11.94 7.73 -12.39
CA ASP A 47 10.47 7.78 -12.49
C ASP A 47 9.79 6.45 -12.16
N ASN A 48 10.54 5.35 -12.25
CA ASN A 48 10.07 4.00 -11.94
C ASN A 48 10.24 3.61 -10.46
N LEU A 49 10.60 4.54 -9.57
CA LEU A 49 10.61 4.31 -8.13
C LEU A 49 9.35 4.90 -7.47
N LYS A 50 8.57 4.06 -6.79
CA LYS A 50 7.31 4.46 -6.13
C LYS A 50 7.19 3.89 -4.71
N VAL A 51 6.21 4.37 -3.97
CA VAL A 51 5.86 3.83 -2.64
C VAL A 51 4.86 2.69 -2.78
N MET A 52 5.03 1.62 -2.01
CA MET A 52 3.99 0.62 -1.77
C MET A 52 3.15 1.06 -0.57
N LEU A 53 1.84 1.18 -0.79
CA LEU A 53 0.86 1.57 0.22
C LEU A 53 0.19 0.31 0.78
N ASP A 54 0.68 -0.18 1.92
CA ASP A 54 -0.03 -1.15 2.75
C ASP A 54 -0.89 -0.43 3.79
N SER A 55 -2.22 -0.60 3.72
CA SER A 55 -3.19 0.01 4.65
C SER A 55 -2.93 -0.37 6.11
N PHE A 56 -2.44 -1.58 6.37
CA PHE A 56 -2.11 -2.05 7.72
C PHE A 56 -0.89 -1.35 8.29
N HIS A 57 0.17 -1.21 7.49
CA HIS A 57 1.35 -0.48 7.94
C HIS A 57 1.08 1.01 8.09
N LEU A 58 0.31 1.61 7.17
CA LEU A 58 -0.08 3.01 7.26
C LEU A 58 -0.90 3.30 8.52
N GLN A 59 -1.95 2.51 8.78
CA GLN A 59 -2.80 2.68 9.96
C GLN A 59 -1.98 2.58 11.25
N ARG A 60 -1.10 1.58 11.35
CA ARG A 60 -0.30 1.35 12.56
C ARG A 60 0.81 2.37 12.79
N LEU A 61 1.38 2.95 11.73
CA LEU A 61 2.46 3.92 11.84
C LEU A 61 1.96 5.36 12.00
N HIS A 62 0.87 5.72 11.30
CA HIS A 62 0.44 7.11 11.16
C HIS A 62 -1.04 7.35 11.45
N GLY A 63 -1.90 6.35 11.24
CA GLY A 63 -3.35 6.54 11.24
C GLY A 63 -3.78 7.57 10.19
N ASN A 64 -4.89 8.26 10.45
CA ASN A 64 -5.41 9.36 9.62
C ASN A 64 -5.46 9.01 8.11
N LEU A 65 -6.03 7.84 7.80
CA LEU A 65 -5.92 7.21 6.48
C LEU A 65 -6.41 8.11 5.34
N THR A 66 -7.57 8.76 5.50
CA THR A 66 -8.16 9.61 4.45
C THR A 66 -7.19 10.68 3.97
N GLU A 67 -6.70 11.52 4.90
CA GLU A 67 -5.81 12.62 4.55
C GLU A 67 -4.46 12.10 4.05
N ARG A 68 -3.90 11.08 4.71
CA ARG A 68 -2.60 10.52 4.31
C ARG A 68 -2.62 9.88 2.93
N VAL A 69 -3.67 9.13 2.60
CA VAL A 69 -3.82 8.54 1.27
C VAL A 69 -3.96 9.64 0.22
N GLN A 70 -4.81 10.64 0.45
CA GLN A 70 -4.96 11.77 -0.48
C GLN A 70 -3.65 12.50 -0.76
N GLU A 71 -2.82 12.71 0.27
CA GLU A 71 -1.50 13.34 0.13
C GLU A 71 -0.52 12.50 -0.69
N MET A 72 -0.54 11.18 -0.53
CA MET A 72 0.53 10.32 -1.04
C MET A 72 0.19 9.52 -2.29
N ILE A 73 -1.10 9.35 -2.63
CA ILE A 73 -1.53 8.49 -3.74
C ILE A 73 -0.83 8.81 -5.08
N PRO A 74 -0.42 10.07 -5.41
CA PRO A 74 0.35 10.33 -6.64
C PRO A 74 1.74 9.69 -6.69
N PHE A 75 2.29 9.29 -5.54
CA PHE A 75 3.61 8.66 -5.40
C PHE A 75 3.52 7.14 -5.21
N VAL A 76 2.30 6.60 -5.18
CA VAL A 76 2.05 5.18 -4.95
C VAL A 76 2.14 4.41 -6.27
N GLY A 77 2.84 3.28 -6.22
CA GLY A 77 2.97 2.35 -7.35
C GLY A 77 2.30 1.00 -7.11
N HIS A 78 1.99 0.67 -5.85
CA HIS A 78 1.20 -0.50 -5.52
C HIS A 78 0.42 -0.31 -4.22
N VAL A 79 -0.72 -0.97 -4.10
CA VAL A 79 -1.56 -0.94 -2.88
C VAL A 79 -1.74 -2.35 -2.34
N GLN A 80 -1.63 -2.51 -1.02
CA GLN A 80 -1.99 -3.72 -0.30
C GLN A 80 -2.99 -3.40 0.81
N ILE A 81 -3.84 -4.37 1.14
CA ILE A 81 -4.88 -4.21 2.16
C ILE A 81 -4.94 -5.39 3.13
N SER A 82 -5.10 -5.07 4.41
CA SER A 82 -5.44 -6.02 5.47
C SER A 82 -5.99 -5.31 6.72
N GLN A 83 -6.75 -6.02 7.56
CA GLN A 83 -7.31 -5.44 8.79
C GLN A 83 -6.24 -5.09 9.83
N THR A 84 -6.44 -3.97 10.52
CA THR A 84 -5.69 -3.62 11.74
C THR A 84 -6.57 -3.96 12.96
N PRO A 85 -6.02 -4.54 14.06
CA PRO A 85 -4.59 -4.74 14.35
C PRO A 85 -4.02 -6.12 14.02
N LYS A 86 -4.85 -7.09 13.61
CA LYS A 86 -4.45 -8.51 13.52
C LYS A 86 -3.88 -8.93 12.16
N ARG A 87 -3.92 -8.05 11.15
CA ARG A 87 -3.56 -8.34 9.76
C ARG A 87 -4.43 -9.44 9.15
N ASN A 88 -5.71 -9.47 9.51
CA ASN A 88 -6.71 -10.42 9.00
C ASN A 88 -7.31 -9.94 7.68
N CYS A 89 -8.22 -10.73 7.11
CA CYS A 89 -9.01 -10.37 5.93
C CYS A 89 -9.56 -8.92 6.03
N PRO A 90 -9.42 -8.08 4.99
CA PRO A 90 -9.90 -6.69 4.97
C PRO A 90 -11.38 -6.52 5.32
N MET A 91 -12.21 -7.53 5.03
CA MET A 91 -13.65 -7.55 5.27
C MET A 91 -14.06 -8.20 6.60
N SER A 92 -13.10 -8.53 7.46
CA SER A 92 -13.39 -9.05 8.79
C SER A 92 -14.02 -7.97 9.69
N ASP A 93 -15.02 -8.36 10.48
CA ASP A 93 -15.66 -7.51 11.50
C ASP A 93 -14.77 -7.25 12.73
N ASP A 94 -13.67 -8.01 12.88
CA ASP A 94 -12.72 -7.90 14.01
C ASP A 94 -11.52 -7.00 13.66
N GLY A 95 -11.82 -5.78 13.22
CA GLY A 95 -10.81 -4.78 12.92
C GLY A 95 -11.36 -3.36 12.84
N GLU A 96 -10.45 -2.38 12.79
CA GLU A 96 -10.79 -0.96 12.97
C GLU A 96 -10.93 -0.19 11.65
N VAL A 97 -10.52 -0.76 10.51
CA VAL A 97 -10.47 -0.04 9.23
C VAL A 97 -11.69 -0.37 8.38
N ASN A 98 -12.45 0.65 7.96
CA ASN A 98 -13.51 0.48 6.97
C ASN A 98 -12.90 0.37 5.55
N HIS A 99 -12.57 -0.85 5.13
CA HIS A 99 -11.94 -1.09 3.83
C HIS A 99 -12.85 -0.81 2.63
N ARG A 100 -14.18 -0.88 2.78
CA ARG A 100 -15.11 -0.48 1.71
C ARG A 100 -14.97 1.00 1.38
N TYR A 101 -14.90 1.85 2.41
CA TYR A 101 -14.63 3.28 2.25
C TYR A 101 -13.23 3.52 1.70
N PHE A 102 -12.22 2.86 2.27
CA PHE A 102 -10.82 3.02 1.87
C PHE A 102 -10.64 2.75 0.36
N ILE A 103 -11.14 1.62 -0.12
CA ILE A 103 -11.01 1.22 -1.53
C ILE A 103 -11.80 2.20 -2.42
N SER A 104 -13.11 2.33 -2.20
CA SER A 104 -14.00 3.07 -3.11
C SER A 104 -13.81 4.59 -3.11
N LYS A 105 -13.27 5.17 -2.04
CA LYS A 105 -13.13 6.64 -1.91
C LYS A 105 -11.70 7.13 -1.98
N LEU A 106 -10.72 6.31 -1.58
CA LEU A 106 -9.34 6.76 -1.48
C LEU A 106 -8.43 6.13 -2.53
N VAL A 107 -8.70 4.89 -2.95
CA VAL A 107 -7.84 4.16 -3.88
C VAL A 107 -8.39 4.18 -5.30
N GLU A 108 -9.58 3.62 -5.53
CA GLU A 108 -10.15 3.45 -6.89
C GLU A 108 -10.17 4.73 -7.73
N PRO A 109 -10.51 5.93 -7.22
CA PRO A 109 -10.55 7.12 -8.06
C PRO A 109 -9.19 7.56 -8.62
N PHE A 110 -8.09 7.08 -8.03
CA PHE A 110 -6.73 7.58 -8.31
C PHE A 110 -5.73 6.48 -8.67
N TYR A 111 -6.09 5.21 -8.49
CA TYR A 111 -5.23 4.04 -8.70
C TYR A 111 -6.00 2.95 -9.43
N GLN A 112 -5.45 2.47 -10.54
CA GLN A 112 -6.12 1.60 -11.53
C GLN A 112 -5.37 0.28 -11.76
N ASP A 113 -4.42 -0.05 -10.89
CA ASP A 113 -3.62 -1.27 -10.95
C ASP A 113 -4.06 -2.24 -9.82
N PHE A 114 -3.39 -3.37 -9.67
CA PHE A 114 -3.79 -4.43 -8.72
C PHE A 114 -3.72 -3.96 -7.26
N ILE A 115 -4.67 -4.44 -6.46
CA ILE A 115 -4.66 -4.33 -4.99
C ILE A 115 -4.28 -5.69 -4.40
N GLY A 116 -3.16 -5.75 -3.69
CA GLY A 116 -2.66 -6.96 -3.05
C GLY A 116 -3.42 -7.32 -1.77
N LEU A 117 -3.80 -8.59 -1.66
CA LEU A 117 -4.46 -9.15 -0.48
C LEU A 117 -3.43 -9.75 0.48
N GLU A 118 -2.65 -8.92 1.17
CA GLU A 118 -1.61 -9.38 2.11
C GLU A 118 -2.15 -9.47 3.55
N TYR A 119 -2.90 -10.55 3.82
CA TYR A 119 -3.39 -10.84 5.17
C TYR A 119 -3.08 -12.27 5.61
N ASN A 120 -3.08 -12.49 6.93
CA ASN A 120 -3.00 -13.82 7.52
C ASN A 120 -4.33 -14.54 7.31
N ASP A 121 -4.27 -15.71 6.68
CA ASP A 121 -5.45 -16.54 6.49
C ASP A 121 -5.71 -17.39 7.74
N SER A 122 -6.62 -16.95 8.60
CA SER A 122 -6.94 -17.66 9.86
C SER A 122 -8.12 -18.64 9.74
N SER A 123 -8.76 -18.71 8.57
CA SER A 123 -10.01 -19.46 8.34
C SER A 123 -10.15 -19.67 6.83
N ASN A 124 -10.91 -20.67 6.36
CA ASN A 124 -11.31 -20.79 4.95
C ASN A 124 -12.13 -19.57 4.49
N ALA A 125 -11.51 -18.40 4.39
CA ALA A 125 -12.17 -17.14 4.13
C ALA A 125 -12.58 -17.14 2.67
N SER A 126 -13.89 -17.12 2.43
CA SER A 126 -14.43 -17.03 1.09
C SER A 126 -14.00 -15.70 0.44
N PHE A 127 -13.64 -15.75 -0.84
CA PHE A 127 -13.40 -14.56 -1.66
C PHE A 127 -14.69 -13.92 -2.17
N GLU A 128 -15.87 -14.36 -1.73
CA GLU A 128 -17.17 -13.82 -2.13
C GLU A 128 -17.30 -12.30 -1.95
N TRP A 129 -16.62 -11.72 -0.97
CA TRP A 129 -16.63 -10.27 -0.76
C TRP A 129 -16.01 -9.49 -1.94
N LEU A 130 -15.18 -10.12 -2.77
CA LEU A 130 -14.67 -9.52 -4.01
C LEU A 130 -15.79 -9.19 -5.02
N ASN A 131 -16.95 -9.86 -4.89
CA ASN A 131 -18.11 -9.55 -5.73
C ASN A 131 -18.66 -8.14 -5.46
N GLU A 132 -18.36 -7.53 -4.31
CA GLU A 132 -18.73 -6.13 -4.01
C GLU A 132 -17.93 -5.12 -4.85
N PHE A 133 -16.75 -5.52 -5.33
CA PHE A 133 -15.80 -4.67 -6.07
C PHE A 133 -15.64 -5.09 -7.54
N SER A 134 -16.17 -6.25 -7.90
CA SER A 134 -16.25 -6.71 -9.28
C SER A 134 -17.32 -5.90 -10.00
N THR A 135 -16.93 -4.86 -10.74
CA THR A 135 -17.81 -4.32 -11.77
C THR A 135 -18.04 -5.42 -12.80
N THR A 136 -19.28 -5.88 -12.94
CA THR A 136 -19.73 -6.54 -14.18
C THR A 136 -19.38 -5.62 -15.33
N ASN A 137 -18.33 -5.97 -16.07
CA ASN A 137 -18.16 -5.52 -17.44
C ASN A 137 -19.22 -6.20 -18.31
#